data_AF-A0A3E1EVE2-F1
#
_entry.id   AF-A0A3E1EVE2-F1
#
_cell.length_a   1.000
_cell.length_b   1.000
_cell.length_c   1.000
_cell.angle_alpha   90.00
_cell.angle_beta   90.00
_cell.angle_gamma   90.00
#
_symmetry.space_group_name_H-M   'P 1'
#
loop_
_entity.id
_entity.type
_entity.pdbx_description
1 polymer ?
#
loop_
_entity_poly.entity_id
_entity_poly.type
_entity_poly.pdbx_seq_one_letter_code
_entity_poly.pdbx_strand_id
1 'polypeptide(L)'
;MMKKISFLLLILTSFQMKAQEVFPFLNNLNYFKSFHEGTVTQLDFLPPNDMKYSEKLIAYIDNKNDLMVFDGEETEKLTGLANGYQIGINIVAWNTGPVLNVWEDGVKQTLSRFSSNYVVSDSLVVFNDTRDNAVRVYYRGEIHDLYYSVSSLSFPQYIGSNSLAFMGNGNVHYAFIQGKKLEIGVLNDPVQYAAGSNLIVFNDPFHQSFAVAFKDEVVDVEPMTVEDYQAGYDMFVYRDRNNNLKAYIDQELVTLSSYPDFYKVFRDMVVWSENGVLYTYNKGQRYEIANYVPEEYKIRNGIVAFRNLNGGVSVFHNNKVEIISNLSGAAFEVNGNTVKVQVNKGNFIFFKNGYKYQE
;
A
#
# COMPACT_ATOMS: atom_id res chain seq x y z
N MET A 1 -60.34 -23.77 3.80
CA MET A 1 -59.33 -23.22 4.74
C MET A 1 -57.99 -23.21 4.02
N MET A 2 -57.75 -22.21 3.17
CA MET A 2 -56.50 -22.06 2.39
C MET A 2 -55.64 -20.99 3.07
N LYS A 3 -54.52 -21.40 3.65
CA LYS A 3 -53.51 -20.49 4.19
C LYS A 3 -52.74 -19.85 3.03
N LYS A 4 -52.94 -18.54 2.83
CA LYS A 4 -52.08 -17.72 1.98
C LYS A 4 -50.72 -17.58 2.67
N ILE A 5 -49.69 -18.21 2.12
CA ILE A 5 -48.30 -17.96 2.49
C ILE A 5 -47.86 -16.73 1.70
N SER A 6 -47.70 -15.61 2.40
CA SER A 6 -47.13 -14.39 1.85
C SER A 6 -45.61 -14.55 1.80
N PHE A 7 -45.03 -14.61 0.61
CA PHE A 7 -43.59 -14.66 0.42
C PHE A 7 -43.05 -13.22 0.48
N LEU A 8 -42.43 -12.85 1.59
CA LEU A 8 -41.75 -11.57 1.75
C LEU A 8 -40.39 -11.66 1.06
N LEU A 9 -40.26 -11.00 -0.09
CA LEU A 9 -39.01 -10.88 -0.83
C LEU A 9 -38.09 -9.88 -0.09
N LEU A 10 -37.13 -10.39 0.69
CA LEU A 10 -36.05 -9.56 1.24
C LEU A 10 -35.11 -9.17 0.08
N ILE A 11 -35.20 -7.93 -0.38
CA ILE A 11 -34.18 -7.32 -1.23
C ILE A 11 -32.97 -7.06 -0.33
N LEU A 12 -31.99 -7.96 -0.38
CA LEU A 12 -30.65 -7.71 0.12
C LEU A 12 -30.01 -6.65 -0.79
N THR A 13 -30.26 -5.37 -0.50
CA THR A 13 -29.41 -4.30 -1.00
C THR A 13 -28.07 -4.45 -0.31
N SER A 14 -27.11 -5.06 -1.01
CA SER A 14 -25.70 -4.94 -0.70
C SER A 14 -25.33 -3.46 -0.82
N PHE A 15 -25.40 -2.72 0.28
CA PHE A 15 -24.68 -1.46 0.40
C PHE A 15 -23.21 -1.82 0.28
N GLN A 16 -22.66 -1.70 -0.93
CA GLN A 16 -21.23 -1.49 -1.04
C GLN A 16 -20.97 -0.14 -0.38
N MET A 17 -20.53 -0.16 0.87
CA MET A 17 -19.79 0.97 1.42
C MET A 17 -18.57 1.14 0.51
N LYS A 18 -18.72 1.95 -0.53
CA LYS A 18 -17.59 2.39 -1.32
C LYS A 18 -16.85 3.35 -0.43
N ALA A 19 -15.87 2.83 0.30
CA ALA A 19 -14.89 3.67 0.96
C ALA A 19 -14.35 4.64 -0.11
N GLN A 20 -14.63 5.92 0.07
CA GLN A 20 -14.42 6.95 -0.95
C GLN A 20 -12.92 7.17 -1.11
N GLU A 21 -12.43 7.23 -2.34
CA GLU A 21 -11.02 7.52 -2.55
C GLU A 21 -10.78 9.03 -2.62
N VAL A 22 -9.85 9.52 -1.81
CA VAL A 22 -9.54 10.95 -1.70
C VAL A 22 -8.32 11.31 -2.53
N PHE A 23 -8.28 12.53 -3.07
CA PHE A 23 -7.12 13.03 -3.81
C PHE A 23 -6.90 14.52 -3.53
N PRO A 24 -5.87 14.89 -2.74
CA PRO A 24 -5.61 16.28 -2.43
C PRO A 24 -5.06 17.06 -3.62
N PHE A 25 -5.45 18.34 -3.70
CA PHE A 25 -4.88 19.31 -4.62
C PHE A 25 -5.07 20.75 -4.13
N LEU A 26 -4.27 21.66 -4.70
CA LEU A 26 -4.43 23.10 -4.54
C LEU A 26 -5.00 23.67 -5.84
N ASN A 27 -6.10 24.40 -5.76
CA ASN A 27 -6.64 25.07 -6.94
C ASN A 27 -5.81 26.32 -7.32
N ASN A 28 -6.23 27.05 -8.34
CA ASN A 28 -5.62 28.30 -8.78
C ASN A 28 -5.53 29.42 -7.72
N LEU A 29 -6.40 29.40 -6.70
CA LEU A 29 -6.39 30.32 -5.55
C LEU A 29 -5.54 29.81 -4.37
N ASN A 30 -4.89 28.65 -4.53
CA ASN A 30 -4.21 27.91 -3.47
C ASN A 30 -5.12 27.47 -2.31
N TYR A 31 -6.42 27.31 -2.56
CA TYR A 31 -7.31 26.67 -1.60
C TYR A 31 -7.09 25.17 -1.62
N PHE A 32 -7.06 24.59 -0.43
CA PHE A 32 -6.81 23.19 -0.24
C PHE A 32 -8.09 22.39 -0.39
N LYS A 33 -8.10 21.46 -1.35
CA LYS A 33 -9.27 20.70 -1.76
C LYS A 33 -8.94 19.22 -1.89
N SER A 34 -9.98 18.40 -1.86
CA SER A 34 -9.93 16.97 -2.16
C SER A 34 -10.92 16.61 -3.25
N PHE A 35 -10.44 15.90 -4.27
CA PHE A 35 -11.28 15.25 -5.27
C PHE A 35 -11.60 13.83 -4.83
N HIS A 36 -12.88 13.44 -4.87
CA HIS A 36 -13.35 12.09 -4.56
C HIS A 36 -14.60 11.80 -5.39
N GLU A 37 -14.63 10.67 -6.11
CA GLU A 37 -15.77 10.20 -6.92
C GLU A 37 -16.44 11.26 -7.84
N GLY A 38 -15.67 12.19 -8.40
CA GLY A 38 -16.19 13.23 -9.31
C GLY A 38 -16.68 14.50 -8.63
N THR A 39 -16.60 14.57 -7.30
CA THR A 39 -16.91 15.75 -6.50
C THR A 39 -15.66 16.34 -5.87
N VAL A 40 -15.70 17.65 -5.62
CA VAL A 40 -14.62 18.38 -4.97
C VAL A 40 -15.11 18.96 -3.65
N THR A 41 -14.44 18.59 -2.56
CA THR A 41 -14.65 19.17 -1.23
C THR A 41 -13.51 20.11 -0.90
N GLN A 42 -13.83 21.29 -0.38
CA GLN A 42 -12.82 22.19 0.16
C GLN A 42 -12.49 21.79 1.59
N LEU A 43 -11.20 21.56 1.86
CA LEU A 43 -10.69 21.17 3.17
C LEU A 43 -10.21 22.38 3.98
N ASP A 44 -9.54 23.32 3.30
CA ASP A 44 -9.06 24.57 3.92
C ASP A 44 -8.97 25.70 2.89
N PHE A 45 -9.08 26.94 3.35
CA PHE A 45 -8.89 28.14 2.54
C PHE A 45 -7.41 28.53 2.39
N LEU A 46 -6.51 27.86 3.11
CA LEU A 46 -5.07 28.08 3.04
C LEU A 46 -4.33 26.76 2.72
N PRO A 47 -3.16 26.81 2.08
CA PRO A 47 -2.34 25.62 1.86
C PRO A 47 -1.90 24.99 3.18
N PRO A 48 -1.85 23.66 3.29
CA PRO A 48 -1.28 23.01 4.47
C PRO A 48 0.23 23.25 4.56
N ASN A 49 0.75 23.31 5.78
CA ASN A 49 2.19 23.41 6.06
C ASN A 49 2.93 22.10 5.72
N ASP A 50 2.26 20.96 5.93
CA ASP A 50 2.73 19.63 5.56
C ASP A 50 1.52 18.73 5.27
N MET A 51 1.67 17.75 4.38
CA MET A 51 0.58 16.87 3.97
C MET A 51 1.09 15.49 3.55
N LYS A 52 0.39 14.45 4.01
CA LYS A 52 0.52 13.07 3.54
C LYS A 52 -0.87 12.51 3.25
N TYR A 53 -0.98 11.65 2.25
CA TYR A 53 -2.28 11.07 1.90
C TYR A 53 -2.13 9.63 1.40
N SER A 54 -3.16 8.84 1.66
CA SER A 54 -3.38 7.52 1.10
C SER A 54 -4.58 7.58 0.14
N GLU A 55 -5.00 6.45 -0.41
CA GLU A 55 -6.28 6.39 -1.12
C GLU A 55 -7.49 6.69 -0.23
N LYS A 56 -7.43 6.54 1.10
CA LYS A 56 -8.59 6.67 1.99
C LYS A 56 -8.58 7.90 2.87
N LEU A 57 -7.40 8.46 3.18
CA LEU A 57 -7.32 9.63 4.04
C LEU A 57 -6.30 10.66 3.57
N ILE A 58 -6.48 11.88 4.05
CA ILE A 58 -5.55 12.99 3.93
C ILE A 58 -5.22 13.45 5.35
N ALA A 59 -3.96 13.32 5.76
CA ALA A 59 -3.46 13.88 7.01
C ALA A 59 -2.60 15.11 6.70
N TYR A 60 -2.84 16.21 7.40
CA TYR A 60 -2.15 17.47 7.10
C TYR A 60 -1.96 18.33 8.34
N ILE A 61 -0.93 19.17 8.31
CA ILE A 61 -0.70 20.23 9.29
C ILE A 61 -1.30 21.52 8.74
N ASP A 62 -2.32 22.07 9.41
CA ASP A 62 -2.95 23.31 9.01
C ASP A 62 -2.08 24.54 9.33
N ASN A 63 -2.57 25.74 8.99
CA ASN A 63 -1.84 27.00 9.24
C ASN A 63 -1.77 27.39 10.72
N LYS A 64 -2.52 26.71 11.60
CA LYS A 64 -2.47 26.86 13.06
C LYS A 64 -1.53 25.85 13.71
N ASN A 65 -0.83 25.03 12.92
CA ASN A 65 -0.03 23.89 13.34
C ASN A 65 -0.83 22.78 14.03
N ASP A 66 -2.11 22.66 13.70
CA ASP A 66 -2.94 21.54 14.12
C ASP A 66 -2.78 20.39 13.11
N LEU A 67 -2.54 19.18 13.61
CA LEU A 67 -2.62 17.95 12.83
C LEU A 67 -4.09 17.58 12.64
N MET A 68 -4.51 17.57 11.38
CA MET A 68 -5.85 17.27 10.92
C MET A 68 -5.84 15.96 10.12
N VAL A 69 -6.98 15.27 10.12
CA VAL A 69 -7.24 14.13 9.22
C VAL A 69 -8.59 14.34 8.53
N PHE A 70 -8.64 14.04 7.23
CA PHE A 70 -9.87 13.96 6.45
C PHE A 70 -9.98 12.54 5.89
N ASP A 71 -11.06 11.83 6.21
CA ASP A 71 -11.28 10.41 5.87
C ASP A 71 -12.14 10.19 4.61
N GLY A 72 -12.45 11.27 3.90
CA GLY A 72 -13.35 11.26 2.75
C GLY A 72 -14.75 11.79 3.08
N GLU A 73 -15.14 11.83 4.36
CA GLU A 73 -16.44 12.30 4.80
C GLU A 73 -16.31 13.48 5.76
N GLU A 74 -15.50 13.33 6.80
CA GLU A 74 -15.35 14.31 7.86
C GLU A 74 -13.88 14.71 8.05
N THR A 75 -13.69 15.97 8.49
CA THR A 75 -12.38 16.47 8.92
C THR A 75 -12.33 16.51 10.43
N GLU A 76 -11.37 15.80 11.03
CA GLU A 76 -11.13 15.77 12.48
C GLU A 76 -9.79 16.42 12.83
N LYS A 77 -9.76 17.20 13.91
CA LYS A 77 -8.52 17.63 14.56
C LYS A 77 -7.98 16.52 15.47
N LEU A 78 -6.78 16.01 15.17
CA LEU A 78 -6.13 14.99 15.99
C LEU A 78 -5.40 15.59 17.20
N THR A 79 -4.54 16.58 16.97
CA THR A 79 -3.77 17.25 18.03
C THR A 79 -3.19 18.57 17.54
N GLY A 80 -2.91 19.50 18.46
CA GLY A 80 -2.11 20.71 18.20
C GLY A 80 -0.65 20.60 18.61
N LEU A 81 -0.18 19.40 18.97
CA LEU A 81 1.12 19.15 19.61
C LEU A 81 1.89 17.98 18.95
N ALA A 82 1.65 17.70 17.68
CA ALA A 82 2.38 16.66 16.97
C ALA A 82 3.83 17.11 16.72
N ASN A 83 4.81 16.29 17.11
CA ASN A 83 6.20 16.48 16.69
C ASN A 83 6.45 15.96 15.28
N GLY A 84 5.67 14.95 14.86
CA GLY A 84 5.69 14.34 13.55
C GLY A 84 4.57 13.30 13.43
N TYR A 85 4.27 12.91 12.20
CA TYR A 85 3.25 11.89 11.90
C TYR A 85 3.62 11.05 10.69
N GLN A 86 3.09 9.84 10.63
CA GLN A 86 3.14 8.93 9.49
C GLN A 86 1.73 8.38 9.24
N ILE A 87 1.50 7.89 8.02
CA ILE A 87 0.19 7.39 7.61
C ILE A 87 0.28 6.00 7.00
N GLY A 88 -0.79 5.23 7.18
CA GLY A 88 -1.09 4.01 6.44
C GLY A 88 -2.25 4.24 5.47
N ILE A 89 -3.00 3.20 5.13
CA ILE A 89 -4.21 3.34 4.31
C ILE A 89 -5.29 4.06 5.13
N ASN A 90 -5.64 3.53 6.31
CA ASN A 90 -6.66 4.10 7.20
C ASN A 90 -6.09 4.57 8.54
N ILE A 91 -4.77 4.69 8.64
CA ILE A 91 -4.07 4.94 9.90
C ILE A 91 -3.36 6.28 9.83
N VAL A 92 -3.45 7.06 10.91
CA VAL A 92 -2.55 8.18 11.20
C VAL A 92 -1.89 7.92 12.55
N ALA A 93 -0.58 7.75 12.59
CA ALA A 93 0.17 7.66 13.83
C ALA A 93 1.02 8.92 14.03
N TRP A 94 1.03 9.45 15.24
CA TRP A 94 1.79 10.65 15.58
C TRP A 94 2.37 10.56 16.98
N ASN A 95 3.42 11.34 17.22
CA ASN A 95 4.01 11.47 18.54
C ASN A 95 3.84 12.88 19.13
N THR A 96 3.63 12.92 20.44
CA THR A 96 3.70 14.12 21.27
C THR A 96 4.68 13.84 22.41
N GLY A 97 5.91 14.34 22.28
CA GLY A 97 7.06 13.88 23.06
C GLY A 97 7.26 12.37 22.88
N PRO A 98 7.36 11.59 23.97
CA PRO A 98 7.48 10.13 23.92
C PRO A 98 6.13 9.39 23.78
N VAL A 99 5.01 10.11 23.75
CA VAL A 99 3.68 9.50 23.66
C VAL A 99 3.35 9.26 22.19
N LEU A 100 3.25 7.99 21.79
CA LEU A 100 2.79 7.57 20.48
C LEU A 100 1.29 7.31 20.53
N ASN A 101 0.56 7.95 19.62
CA ASN A 101 -0.86 7.77 19.44
C ASN A 101 -1.16 7.33 18.00
N VAL A 102 -2.32 6.72 17.83
CA VAL A 102 -2.87 6.30 16.55
C VAL A 102 -4.31 6.76 16.44
N TRP A 103 -4.71 7.08 15.21
CA TRP A 103 -6.08 7.22 14.76
C TRP A 103 -6.27 6.16 13.67
N GLU A 104 -7.26 5.29 13.83
CA GLU A 104 -7.65 4.27 12.84
C GLU A 104 -9.18 4.28 12.72
N ASP A 105 -9.69 4.57 11.52
CA ASP A 105 -11.13 4.59 11.21
C ASP A 105 -12.00 5.34 12.25
N GLY A 106 -11.58 6.55 12.62
CA GLY A 106 -12.30 7.41 13.58
C GLY A 106 -11.98 7.15 15.06
N VAL A 107 -11.18 6.12 15.37
CA VAL A 107 -10.85 5.74 16.75
C VAL A 107 -9.44 6.19 17.12
N LYS A 108 -9.33 7.01 18.18
CA LYS A 108 -8.05 7.43 18.76
C LYS A 108 -7.61 6.52 19.90
N GLN A 109 -6.35 6.10 19.86
CA GLN A 109 -5.74 5.26 20.90
C GLN A 109 -4.30 5.68 21.18
N THR A 110 -3.90 5.69 22.46
CA THR A 110 -2.48 5.80 22.83
C THR A 110 -1.84 4.42 22.77
N LEU A 111 -0.81 4.27 21.94
CA LEU A 111 -0.09 3.00 21.77
C LEU A 111 1.00 2.81 22.83
N SER A 112 1.77 3.86 23.10
CA SER A 112 2.79 3.86 24.14
C SER A 112 3.01 5.26 24.68
N ARG A 113 3.42 5.35 25.96
CA ARG A 113 3.86 6.60 26.59
C ARG A 113 5.39 6.77 26.58
N PHE A 114 6.09 5.77 26.06
CA PHE A 114 7.55 5.62 26.11
C PHE A 114 8.11 5.20 24.75
N SER A 115 7.51 5.69 23.67
CA SER A 115 7.96 5.41 22.31
C SER A 115 9.14 6.30 21.93
N SER A 116 10.21 5.67 21.44
CA SER A 116 11.37 6.36 20.88
C SER A 116 11.38 6.37 19.35
N ASN A 117 10.78 5.36 18.72
CA ASN A 117 10.72 5.21 17.27
C ASN A 117 9.47 4.44 16.85
N TYR A 118 8.93 4.78 15.68
CA TYR A 118 7.82 4.09 15.06
C TYR A 118 7.85 4.18 13.53
N VAL A 119 7.20 3.22 12.88
CA VAL A 119 6.94 3.23 11.44
C VAL A 119 5.52 2.75 11.18
N VAL A 120 4.89 3.35 10.19
CA VAL A 120 3.54 3.01 9.75
C VAL A 120 3.60 2.35 8.38
N SER A 121 2.93 1.21 8.22
CA SER A 121 2.65 0.60 6.91
C SER A 121 1.19 0.78 6.54
N ASP A 122 0.69 0.05 5.54
CA ASP A 122 -0.72 0.15 5.14
C ASP A 122 -1.69 -0.08 6.32
N SER A 123 -1.37 -1.01 7.24
CA SER A 123 -2.24 -1.37 8.37
C SER A 123 -1.51 -1.64 9.69
N LEU A 124 -0.19 -1.43 9.76
CA LEU A 124 0.60 -1.66 10.97
C LEU A 124 1.15 -0.35 11.50
N VAL A 125 1.25 -0.25 12.83
CA VAL A 125 2.18 0.68 13.48
C VAL A 125 3.18 -0.15 14.28
N VAL A 126 4.42 -0.24 13.79
CA VAL A 126 5.50 -0.92 14.50
C VAL A 126 6.22 0.12 15.34
N PHE A 127 6.48 -0.15 16.61
CA PHE A 127 7.08 0.82 17.51
C PHE A 127 7.91 0.16 18.61
N ASN A 128 8.85 0.92 19.14
CA ASN A 128 9.59 0.54 20.34
C ASN A 128 8.88 1.06 21.58
N ASP A 129 8.85 0.26 22.64
CA ASP A 129 8.48 0.71 23.98
C ASP A 129 9.72 0.65 24.89
N THR A 130 10.25 1.82 25.25
CA THR A 130 11.48 1.92 26.05
C THR A 130 11.28 1.61 27.53
N ARG A 131 10.03 1.55 28.01
CA ARG A 131 9.75 1.16 29.40
C ARG A 131 9.96 -0.33 29.60
N ASP A 132 9.42 -1.12 28.68
CA ASP A 132 9.50 -2.59 28.73
C ASP A 132 10.68 -3.12 27.90
N ASN A 133 11.41 -2.23 27.22
CA ASN A 133 12.45 -2.54 26.24
C ASN A 133 11.97 -3.61 25.24
N ALA A 134 10.88 -3.30 24.56
CA ALA A 134 10.17 -4.20 23.66
C ALA A 134 9.96 -3.58 22.27
N VAL A 135 9.90 -4.42 21.24
CA VAL A 135 9.33 -4.05 19.95
C VAL A 135 7.91 -4.60 19.88
N ARG A 136 6.97 -3.73 19.53
CA ARG A 136 5.54 -4.01 19.45
C ARG A 136 5.00 -3.64 18.09
N VAL A 137 3.88 -4.25 17.73
CA VAL A 137 3.11 -3.88 16.54
C VAL A 137 1.65 -3.68 16.92
N TYR A 138 1.09 -2.56 16.52
CA TYR A 138 -0.34 -2.32 16.52
C TYR A 138 -0.93 -2.84 15.21
N TYR A 139 -2.02 -3.60 15.31
CA TYR A 139 -2.78 -4.11 14.17
C TYR A 139 -4.26 -4.26 14.58
N ARG A 140 -5.17 -3.58 13.87
CA ARG A 140 -6.62 -3.67 14.05
C ARG A 140 -7.07 -3.47 15.51
N GLY A 141 -6.65 -2.38 16.15
CA GLY A 141 -6.99 -2.07 17.54
C GLY A 141 -6.19 -2.81 18.61
N GLU A 142 -5.45 -3.87 18.27
CA GLU A 142 -4.69 -4.67 19.23
C GLU A 142 -3.19 -4.36 19.16
N ILE A 143 -2.52 -4.47 20.31
CA ILE A 143 -1.06 -4.36 20.42
C ILE A 143 -0.50 -5.76 20.64
N HIS A 144 0.41 -6.19 19.77
CA HIS A 144 1.10 -7.48 19.85
C HIS A 144 2.58 -7.28 20.19
N ASP A 145 3.07 -8.05 21.15
CA ASP A 145 4.50 -8.09 21.48
C ASP A 145 5.26 -8.94 20.47
N LEU A 146 6.22 -8.32 19.75
CA LEU A 146 7.10 -9.04 18.84
C LEU A 146 8.19 -9.75 19.66
N TYR A 147 8.98 -8.98 20.40
CA TYR A 147 9.99 -9.48 21.33
C TYR A 147 10.41 -8.42 22.36
N TYR A 148 11.02 -8.91 23.45
CA TYR A 148 11.65 -8.11 24.50
C TYR A 148 13.16 -8.31 24.45
N SER A 149 13.93 -7.29 24.80
CA SER A 149 15.39 -7.37 24.86
C SER A 149 15.90 -6.91 26.22
N VAL A 150 17.07 -7.42 26.63
CA VAL A 150 17.86 -6.86 27.74
C VAL A 150 18.97 -5.92 27.24
N SER A 151 19.21 -5.90 25.93
CA SER A 151 20.19 -5.05 25.25
C SER A 151 19.49 -4.02 24.37
N SER A 152 20.22 -3.37 23.47
CA SER A 152 19.63 -2.50 22.44
C SER A 152 18.58 -3.25 21.60
N LEU A 153 17.51 -2.55 21.24
CA LEU A 153 16.49 -3.03 20.32
C LEU A 153 16.98 -2.91 18.87
N SER A 154 16.64 -3.91 18.07
CA SER A 154 16.83 -3.92 16.62
C SER A 154 15.48 -3.68 15.99
N PHE A 155 15.32 -2.54 15.33
CA PHE A 155 14.03 -2.20 14.74
C PHE A 155 13.80 -3.01 13.45
N PRO A 156 12.62 -3.63 13.24
CA PRO A 156 12.35 -4.40 12.04
C PRO A 156 12.56 -3.59 10.76
N GLN A 157 13.25 -4.17 9.77
CA GLN A 157 13.54 -3.52 8.49
C GLN A 157 12.60 -3.96 7.37
N TYR A 158 12.04 -5.18 7.46
CA TYR A 158 11.21 -5.76 6.42
C TYR A 158 9.75 -5.69 6.83
N ILE A 159 9.08 -4.60 6.44
CA ILE A 159 7.71 -4.30 6.84
C ILE A 159 6.86 -4.18 5.58
N GLY A 160 5.87 -5.06 5.48
CA GLY A 160 4.84 -5.06 4.45
C GLY A 160 3.55 -4.42 4.95
N SER A 161 2.47 -4.64 4.22
CA SER A 161 1.19 -3.98 4.46
C SER A 161 0.53 -4.40 5.77
N ASN A 162 0.53 -5.69 6.05
CA ASN A 162 0.06 -6.29 7.31
C ASN A 162 0.94 -7.46 7.76
N SER A 163 2.15 -7.50 7.23
CA SER A 163 3.18 -8.48 7.55
C SER A 163 4.49 -7.77 7.89
N LEU A 164 5.33 -8.39 8.71
CA LEU A 164 6.71 -7.97 8.89
C LEU A 164 7.58 -9.17 9.27
N ALA A 165 8.82 -9.17 8.80
CA ALA A 165 9.84 -10.10 9.25
C ALA A 165 10.77 -9.42 10.25
N PHE A 166 11.10 -10.13 11.32
CA PHE A 166 11.97 -9.60 12.36
C PHE A 166 12.80 -10.71 13.00
N MET A 167 13.91 -10.30 13.61
CA MET A 167 14.78 -11.17 14.38
C MET A 167 14.54 -10.93 15.86
N GLY A 168 14.16 -11.98 16.58
CA GLY A 168 14.02 -11.96 18.04
C GLY A 168 15.32 -12.33 18.74
N ASN A 169 15.21 -12.79 19.98
CA ASN A 169 16.36 -13.23 20.78
C ASN A 169 16.94 -14.54 20.22
N GLY A 170 18.26 -14.71 20.34
CA GLY A 170 18.95 -15.94 19.93
C GLY A 170 19.00 -16.17 18.42
N ASN A 171 18.94 -15.10 17.61
CA ASN A 171 18.91 -15.15 16.14
C ASN A 171 17.73 -15.96 15.57
N VAL A 172 16.63 -16.06 16.32
CA VAL A 172 15.40 -16.67 15.81
C VAL A 172 14.68 -15.65 14.93
N HIS A 173 14.42 -16.02 13.69
CA HIS A 173 13.64 -15.24 12.73
C HIS A 173 12.16 -15.57 12.85
N TYR A 174 11.33 -14.53 12.80
CA TYR A 174 9.88 -14.63 12.89
C TYR A 174 9.21 -13.85 11.76
N ALA A 175 8.06 -14.36 11.35
CA ALA A 175 7.06 -13.65 10.57
C ALA A 175 5.93 -13.23 11.50
N PHE A 176 5.54 -11.95 11.47
CA PHE A 176 4.24 -11.53 11.99
C PHE A 176 3.33 -11.26 10.79
N ILE A 177 2.20 -11.96 10.70
CA ILE A 177 1.25 -11.89 9.59
C ILE A 177 -0.16 -11.89 10.17
N GLN A 178 -0.94 -10.84 9.86
CA GLN A 178 -2.36 -10.72 10.28
C GLN A 178 -2.61 -11.00 11.78
N GLY A 179 -1.78 -10.45 12.68
CA GLY A 179 -1.95 -10.63 14.13
C GLY A 179 -1.34 -11.92 14.69
N LYS A 180 -0.81 -12.81 13.85
CA LYS A 180 -0.15 -14.05 14.28
C LYS A 180 1.36 -13.97 14.10
N LYS A 181 2.09 -14.43 15.12
CA LYS A 181 3.54 -14.64 15.07
C LYS A 181 3.84 -16.10 14.72
N LEU A 182 4.59 -16.31 13.64
CA LEU A 182 5.09 -17.59 13.16
C LEU A 182 6.62 -17.59 13.27
N GLU A 183 7.20 -18.66 13.80
CA GLU A 183 8.64 -18.87 13.79
C GLU A 183 9.08 -19.39 12.42
N ILE A 184 10.10 -18.76 11.84
CA ILE A 184 10.76 -19.23 10.61
C ILE A 184 11.89 -20.20 10.98
N GLY A 185 12.67 -19.84 12.01
CA GLY A 185 13.74 -20.68 12.56
C GLY A 185 14.97 -19.88 12.97
N VAL A 186 16.01 -20.60 13.42
CA VAL A 186 17.31 -20.00 13.77
C VAL A 186 18.16 -19.95 12.50
N LEU A 187 18.41 -18.74 12.00
CA LEU A 187 19.19 -18.51 10.78
C LEU A 187 20.43 -17.68 11.13
N ASN A 188 21.61 -18.22 10.81
CA ASN A 188 22.89 -17.55 11.11
C ASN A 188 23.32 -16.61 10.00
N ASP A 189 22.86 -16.86 8.78
CA ASP A 189 23.16 -16.04 7.61
C ASP A 189 22.14 -14.91 7.49
N PRO A 190 22.55 -13.70 7.06
CA PRO A 190 21.62 -12.60 6.81
C PRO A 190 20.58 -12.98 5.76
N VAL A 191 19.31 -12.93 6.13
CA VAL A 191 18.19 -13.17 5.20
C VAL A 191 17.58 -11.85 4.77
N GLN A 192 17.42 -11.70 3.46
CA GLN A 192 16.64 -10.61 2.86
C GLN A 192 15.19 -11.07 2.74
N TYR A 193 14.26 -10.34 3.34
CA TYR A 193 12.84 -10.66 3.24
C TYR A 193 12.14 -9.65 2.34
N ALA A 194 11.19 -10.11 1.52
CA ALA A 194 10.19 -9.22 0.94
C ALA A 194 8.85 -9.45 1.64
N ALA A 195 8.42 -8.46 2.42
CA ALA A 195 7.18 -8.51 3.17
C ALA A 195 6.03 -7.87 2.36
N GLY A 196 4.96 -8.62 2.13
CA GLY A 196 3.78 -8.19 1.37
C GLY A 196 2.55 -7.96 2.26
N SER A 197 1.36 -8.11 1.68
CA SER A 197 0.14 -8.35 2.45
C SER A 197 -0.09 -9.85 2.54
N ASN A 198 -0.29 -10.36 3.76
CA ASN A 198 -0.63 -11.74 4.10
C ASN A 198 0.49 -12.78 3.91
N LEU A 199 1.67 -12.36 3.44
CA LEU A 199 2.81 -13.25 3.20
C LEU A 199 4.15 -12.53 3.30
N ILE A 200 5.21 -13.32 3.47
CA ILE A 200 6.61 -12.88 3.40
C ILE A 200 7.39 -13.90 2.58
N VAL A 201 8.16 -13.47 1.57
CA VAL A 201 9.01 -14.35 0.76
C VAL A 201 10.49 -14.12 1.00
N PHE A 202 11.28 -15.18 0.89
CA PHE A 202 12.72 -15.15 1.11
C PHE A 202 13.42 -16.37 0.49
N ASN A 203 14.71 -16.24 0.21
CA ASN A 203 15.58 -17.39 0.00
C ASN A 203 15.94 -18.00 1.35
N ASP A 204 15.57 -19.26 1.59
CA ASP A 204 15.86 -19.98 2.83
C ASP A 204 17.33 -20.47 2.82
N PRO A 205 18.19 -19.95 3.70
CA PRO A 205 19.60 -20.35 3.73
C PRO A 205 19.81 -21.77 4.27
N PHE A 206 18.89 -22.31 5.06
CA PHE A 206 19.01 -23.65 5.64
C PHE A 206 18.68 -24.73 4.60
N HIS A 207 17.53 -24.63 3.93
CA HIS A 207 17.12 -25.58 2.89
C HIS A 207 17.72 -25.27 1.52
N GLN A 208 18.33 -24.09 1.33
CA GLN A 208 18.82 -23.58 0.04
C GLN A 208 17.72 -23.51 -1.03
N SER A 209 16.48 -23.29 -0.59
CA SER A 209 15.26 -23.17 -1.39
C SER A 209 14.79 -21.72 -1.47
N PHE A 210 13.78 -21.46 -2.30
CA PHE A 210 12.99 -20.23 -2.23
C PHE A 210 11.66 -20.54 -1.54
N ALA A 211 11.34 -19.80 -0.49
CA ALA A 211 10.25 -20.10 0.42
C ALA A 211 9.31 -18.89 0.64
N VAL A 212 8.10 -19.20 1.08
CA VAL A 212 7.09 -18.24 1.49
C VAL A 212 6.57 -18.59 2.88
N ALA A 213 6.55 -17.61 3.77
CA ALA A 213 5.82 -17.68 5.03
C ALA A 213 4.41 -17.12 4.84
N PHE A 214 3.41 -17.99 5.02
CA PHE A 214 2.03 -17.61 5.22
C PHE A 214 1.73 -17.49 6.72
N LYS A 215 0.49 -17.13 7.07
CA LYS A 215 0.07 -16.94 8.47
C LYS A 215 0.37 -18.13 9.39
N ASP A 216 0.22 -19.35 8.88
CA ASP A 216 0.22 -20.56 9.68
C ASP A 216 1.38 -21.52 9.37
N GLU A 217 2.08 -21.32 8.25
CA GLU A 217 3.10 -22.25 7.76
C GLU A 217 4.14 -21.54 6.88
N VAL A 218 5.30 -22.20 6.73
CA VAL A 218 6.33 -21.86 5.75
C VAL A 218 6.35 -22.96 4.70
N VAL A 219 6.31 -22.57 3.43
CA VAL A 219 6.24 -23.48 2.29
C VAL A 219 7.40 -23.21 1.34
N ASP A 220 8.07 -24.27 0.91
CA ASP A 220 9.04 -24.19 -0.19
C ASP A 220 8.32 -24.03 -1.53
N VAL A 221 8.65 -22.96 -2.25
CA VAL A 221 8.10 -22.63 -3.58
C VAL A 221 8.96 -23.21 -4.68
N GLU A 222 10.29 -23.08 -4.57
CA GLU A 222 11.26 -23.67 -5.48
C GLU A 222 12.30 -24.47 -4.69
N PRO A 223 12.78 -25.61 -5.22
CA PRO A 223 13.79 -26.44 -4.56
C PRO A 223 15.18 -25.81 -4.52
N MET A 224 15.36 -24.64 -5.14
CA MET A 224 16.59 -23.88 -5.16
C MET A 224 16.30 -22.41 -4.94
N THR A 225 17.27 -21.67 -4.39
CA THR A 225 17.22 -20.22 -4.31
C THR A 225 17.03 -19.56 -5.68
N VAL A 226 16.35 -18.40 -5.68
CA VAL A 226 16.02 -17.59 -6.85
C VAL A 226 16.86 -16.31 -6.90
N GLU A 227 16.91 -15.65 -8.06
CA GLU A 227 17.78 -14.48 -8.27
C GLU A 227 17.30 -13.25 -7.50
N ASP A 228 16.01 -12.92 -7.64
CA ASP A 228 15.35 -11.84 -6.93
C ASP A 228 13.84 -12.09 -6.82
N TYR A 229 13.20 -11.34 -5.93
CA TYR A 229 11.78 -11.45 -5.62
C TYR A 229 11.20 -10.14 -5.07
N GLN A 230 9.90 -9.95 -5.27
CA GLN A 230 9.10 -8.89 -4.66
C GLN A 230 7.76 -9.47 -4.17
N ALA A 231 7.28 -8.97 -3.04
CA ALA A 231 6.00 -9.33 -2.47
C ALA A 231 4.94 -8.26 -2.75
N GLY A 232 3.72 -8.70 -3.01
CA GLY A 232 2.54 -7.88 -3.27
C GLY A 232 1.42 -8.17 -2.25
N TYR A 233 0.17 -7.98 -2.66
CA TYR A 233 -1.01 -8.35 -1.87
C TYR A 233 -1.44 -9.75 -2.23
N ASP A 234 -1.31 -10.70 -1.29
CA ASP A 234 -1.65 -12.11 -1.54
C ASP A 234 -0.90 -12.74 -2.74
N MET A 235 0.16 -12.09 -3.20
CA MET A 235 0.96 -12.48 -4.35
C MET A 235 2.44 -12.21 -4.14
N PHE A 236 3.28 -12.89 -4.90
CA PHE A 236 4.69 -12.59 -5.02
C PHE A 236 5.20 -12.92 -6.42
N VAL A 237 6.26 -12.23 -6.83
CA VAL A 237 6.87 -12.35 -8.15
C VAL A 237 8.37 -12.54 -7.98
N TYR A 238 8.98 -13.41 -8.77
CA TYR A 238 10.40 -13.72 -8.69
C TYR A 238 10.98 -14.12 -10.04
N ARG A 239 12.31 -14.06 -10.16
CA ARG A 239 13.05 -14.62 -11.29
C ARG A 239 13.72 -15.92 -10.91
N ASP A 240 13.33 -17.00 -11.60
CA ASP A 240 13.97 -18.30 -11.41
C ASP A 240 15.42 -18.32 -11.94
N ARG A 241 16.15 -19.41 -11.72
CA ARG A 241 17.54 -19.56 -12.16
C ARG A 241 17.75 -19.56 -13.68
N ASN A 242 16.68 -19.72 -14.45
CA ASN A 242 16.70 -19.61 -15.91
C ASN A 242 16.24 -18.21 -16.37
N ASN A 243 16.14 -17.25 -15.45
CA ASN A 243 15.64 -15.90 -15.67
C ASN A 243 14.17 -15.84 -16.13
N ASN A 244 13.37 -16.89 -15.93
CA ASN A 244 11.92 -16.80 -16.16
C ASN A 244 11.28 -15.95 -15.06
N LEU A 245 10.42 -15.02 -15.44
CA LEU A 245 9.58 -14.27 -14.51
C LEU A 245 8.39 -15.13 -14.11
N LYS A 246 8.37 -15.58 -12.86
CA LYS A 246 7.28 -16.36 -12.27
C LYS A 246 6.54 -15.53 -11.23
N ALA A 247 5.26 -15.85 -11.04
CA ALA A 247 4.44 -15.21 -10.03
C ALA A 247 3.47 -16.20 -9.41
N TYR A 248 3.29 -16.12 -8.10
CA TYR A 248 2.17 -16.74 -7.40
C TYR A 248 1.05 -15.71 -7.32
N ILE A 249 -0.02 -15.90 -8.08
CA ILE A 249 -1.16 -14.98 -8.17
C ILE A 249 -2.42 -15.85 -8.21
N ASP A 250 -3.49 -15.42 -7.53
CA ASP A 250 -4.77 -16.15 -7.48
C ASP A 250 -4.61 -17.62 -7.03
N GLN A 251 -3.65 -17.89 -6.13
CA GLN A 251 -3.29 -19.21 -5.62
C GLN A 251 -2.63 -20.16 -6.62
N GLU A 252 -2.20 -19.66 -7.78
CA GLU A 252 -1.52 -20.45 -8.81
C GLU A 252 -0.14 -19.87 -9.12
N LEU A 253 0.82 -20.77 -9.37
CA LEU A 253 2.13 -20.38 -9.87
C LEU A 253 2.09 -20.28 -11.41
N VAL A 254 2.26 -19.07 -11.93
CA VAL A 254 2.22 -18.77 -13.36
C VAL A 254 3.57 -18.25 -13.85
N THR A 255 3.90 -18.51 -15.12
CA THR A 255 5.04 -17.88 -15.80
C THR A 255 4.53 -16.67 -16.57
N LEU A 256 5.00 -15.48 -16.19
CA LEU A 256 4.61 -14.21 -16.82
C LEU A 256 5.43 -13.92 -18.08
N SER A 257 6.72 -14.26 -18.05
CA SER A 257 7.66 -14.04 -19.16
C SER A 257 8.85 -15.00 -19.04
N SER A 258 9.45 -15.36 -20.18
CA SER A 258 10.70 -16.13 -20.22
C SER A 258 11.95 -15.26 -20.40
N TYR A 259 11.76 -13.98 -20.74
CA TYR A 259 12.85 -13.04 -21.01
C TYR A 259 12.49 -11.62 -20.50
N PRO A 260 12.25 -11.45 -19.19
CA PRO A 260 11.95 -10.14 -18.64
C PRO A 260 13.19 -9.23 -18.70
N ASP A 261 13.02 -8.00 -19.16
CA ASP A 261 14.06 -6.96 -19.05
C ASP A 261 14.06 -6.37 -17.63
N PHE A 262 12.87 -6.14 -17.07
CA PHE A 262 12.63 -5.76 -15.68
C PHE A 262 11.21 -6.13 -15.24
N TYR A 263 10.96 -6.13 -13.93
CA TYR A 263 9.61 -6.18 -13.38
C TYR A 263 9.46 -5.29 -12.13
N LYS A 264 8.22 -4.96 -11.81
CA LYS A 264 7.84 -4.20 -10.62
C LYS A 264 6.51 -4.69 -10.07
N VAL A 265 6.46 -4.93 -8.77
CA VAL A 265 5.24 -5.30 -8.04
C VAL A 265 4.77 -4.10 -7.24
N PHE A 266 3.46 -3.85 -7.28
CA PHE A 266 2.81 -2.92 -6.39
C PHE A 266 1.46 -3.51 -6.00
N ARG A 267 1.33 -3.91 -4.72
CA ARG A 267 0.13 -4.54 -4.18
C ARG A 267 -0.28 -5.75 -5.04
N ASP A 268 -1.45 -5.74 -5.64
CA ASP A 268 -2.01 -6.80 -6.48
C ASP A 268 -1.62 -6.70 -7.97
N MET A 269 -0.76 -5.74 -8.32
CA MET A 269 -0.33 -5.52 -9.71
C MET A 269 1.13 -5.87 -9.94
N VAL A 270 1.39 -6.47 -11.10
CA VAL A 270 2.73 -6.65 -11.67
C VAL A 270 2.81 -5.98 -13.03
N VAL A 271 3.89 -5.24 -13.24
CA VAL A 271 4.27 -4.65 -14.52
C VAL A 271 5.66 -5.15 -14.86
N TRP A 272 5.87 -5.53 -16.11
CA TRP A 272 7.19 -5.95 -16.61
C TRP A 272 7.36 -5.49 -18.04
N SER A 273 8.61 -5.48 -18.51
CA SER A 273 8.88 -5.37 -19.94
C SER A 273 9.61 -6.59 -20.48
N GLU A 274 9.37 -6.86 -21.75
CA GLU A 274 9.99 -7.92 -22.51
C GLU A 274 10.09 -7.46 -23.98
N ASN A 275 11.29 -7.48 -24.55
CA ASN A 275 11.56 -7.05 -25.93
C ASN A 275 11.10 -5.62 -26.23
N GLY A 276 11.26 -4.71 -25.25
CA GLY A 276 10.87 -3.32 -25.39
C GLY A 276 9.36 -3.05 -25.32
N VAL A 277 8.54 -4.06 -25.03
CA VAL A 277 7.08 -3.93 -24.85
C VAL A 277 6.74 -3.96 -23.36
N LEU A 278 5.82 -3.11 -22.90
CA LEU A 278 5.35 -3.07 -21.53
C LEU A 278 4.07 -3.89 -21.36
N TYR A 279 4.08 -4.78 -20.36
CA TYR A 279 2.97 -5.66 -20.02
C TYR A 279 2.51 -5.46 -18.57
N THR A 280 1.28 -5.86 -18.30
CA THR A 280 0.76 -6.04 -16.94
C THR A 280 -0.08 -7.30 -16.85
N TYR A 281 -0.23 -7.84 -15.65
CA TYR A 281 -1.13 -8.95 -15.36
C TYR A 281 -2.26 -8.42 -14.49
N ASN A 282 -3.50 -8.62 -14.93
CA ASN A 282 -4.69 -8.17 -14.21
C ASN A 282 -5.79 -9.22 -14.33
N LYS A 283 -6.36 -9.66 -13.20
CA LYS A 283 -7.48 -10.62 -13.14
C LYS A 283 -7.29 -11.86 -14.03
N GLY A 284 -6.17 -12.56 -13.86
CA GLY A 284 -5.91 -13.81 -14.59
C GLY A 284 -5.42 -13.66 -16.04
N GLN A 285 -5.20 -12.44 -16.53
CA GLN A 285 -4.85 -12.20 -17.93
C GLN A 285 -3.66 -11.27 -18.10
N ARG A 286 -2.79 -11.60 -19.07
CA ARG A 286 -1.70 -10.75 -19.55
C ARG A 286 -2.26 -9.71 -20.52
N TYR A 287 -1.87 -8.45 -20.29
CA TYR A 287 -2.20 -7.32 -21.16
C TYR A 287 -0.92 -6.65 -21.65
N GLU A 288 -0.82 -6.47 -22.96
CA GLU A 288 0.09 -5.49 -23.54
C GLU A 288 -0.51 -4.09 -23.31
N ILE A 289 0.20 -3.23 -22.59
CA ILE A 289 -0.28 -1.88 -22.26
C ILE A 289 0.45 -0.79 -23.04
N ALA A 290 1.65 -1.08 -23.54
CA ALA A 290 2.36 -0.21 -24.47
C ALA A 290 3.35 -1.04 -25.30
N ASN A 291 3.43 -0.76 -26.60
CA ASN A 291 4.42 -1.37 -27.52
C ASN A 291 5.81 -0.71 -27.45
N TYR A 292 6.09 -0.02 -26.34
CA TYR A 292 7.35 0.63 -25.98
C TYR A 292 7.46 0.64 -24.45
N VAL A 293 8.65 0.87 -23.89
CA VAL A 293 8.83 1.12 -22.46
C VAL A 293 8.67 2.63 -22.19
N PRO A 294 7.64 3.08 -21.46
CA PRO A 294 7.44 4.49 -21.15
C PRO A 294 8.56 5.07 -20.29
N GLU A 295 8.93 6.32 -20.53
CA GLU A 295 9.92 7.05 -19.71
C GLU A 295 9.49 7.20 -18.24
N GLU A 296 8.19 7.33 -18.00
CA GLU A 296 7.60 7.43 -16.67
C GLU A 296 6.29 6.62 -16.62
N TYR A 297 6.13 5.81 -15.58
CA TYR A 297 4.89 5.13 -15.25
C TYR A 297 4.69 5.03 -13.73
N LYS A 298 3.43 4.97 -13.31
CA LYS A 298 3.00 4.87 -11.91
C LYS A 298 1.96 3.76 -11.79
N ILE A 299 2.18 2.84 -10.84
CA ILE A 299 1.32 1.69 -10.56
C ILE A 299 0.57 1.96 -9.25
N ARG A 300 -0.76 1.80 -9.27
CA ARG A 300 -1.65 1.80 -8.10
C ARG A 300 -2.76 0.76 -8.28
N ASN A 301 -3.63 0.59 -7.28
CA ASN A 301 -4.69 -0.42 -7.26
C ASN A 301 -5.48 -0.47 -8.59
N GLY A 302 -5.25 -1.51 -9.38
CA GLY A 302 -5.94 -1.77 -10.64
C GLY A 302 -5.67 -0.77 -11.78
N ILE A 303 -4.69 0.14 -11.65
CA ILE A 303 -4.34 1.11 -12.70
C ILE A 303 -2.84 1.29 -12.91
N VAL A 304 -2.47 1.48 -14.18
CA VAL A 304 -1.12 1.88 -14.59
C VAL A 304 -1.22 3.15 -15.40
N ALA A 305 -0.78 4.28 -14.87
CA ALA A 305 -0.68 5.53 -15.62
C ALA A 305 0.74 5.71 -16.16
N PHE A 306 0.88 6.08 -17.43
CA PHE A 306 2.18 6.12 -18.09
C PHE A 306 2.26 7.17 -19.20
N ARG A 307 3.49 7.54 -19.56
CA ARG A 307 3.75 8.47 -20.66
C ARG A 307 3.41 7.86 -22.01
N ASN A 308 2.59 8.55 -22.79
CA ASN A 308 2.29 8.14 -24.15
C ASN A 308 3.32 8.65 -25.18
N LEU A 309 3.30 8.12 -26.41
CA LEU A 309 4.24 8.52 -27.47
C LEU A 309 4.16 10.01 -27.85
N ASN A 310 3.06 10.69 -27.53
CA ASN A 310 2.91 12.14 -27.72
C ASN A 310 3.48 12.96 -26.54
N GLY A 311 4.10 12.31 -25.55
CA GLY A 311 4.58 12.92 -24.29
C GLY A 311 3.47 13.19 -23.26
N GLY A 312 2.22 12.86 -23.59
CA GLY A 312 1.06 12.99 -22.71
C GLY A 312 0.94 11.84 -21.70
N VAL A 313 -0.27 11.62 -21.19
CA VAL A 313 -0.56 10.61 -20.16
C VAL A 313 -1.65 9.68 -20.66
N SER A 314 -1.34 8.38 -20.68
CA SER A 314 -2.31 7.29 -20.86
C SER A 314 -2.48 6.52 -19.56
N VAL A 315 -3.57 5.78 -19.46
CA VAL A 315 -3.88 4.92 -18.32
C VAL A 315 -4.37 3.57 -18.82
N PHE A 316 -3.84 2.50 -18.24
CA PHE A 316 -4.46 1.18 -18.26
C PHE A 316 -5.44 1.09 -17.09
N HIS A 317 -6.72 0.91 -17.40
CA HIS A 317 -7.80 0.78 -16.42
C HIS A 317 -8.90 -0.09 -17.02
N ASN A 318 -9.54 -0.95 -16.20
CA ASN A 318 -10.57 -1.89 -16.67
C ASN A 318 -10.17 -2.65 -17.95
N ASN A 319 -8.93 -3.16 -17.97
CA ASN A 319 -8.40 -4.00 -19.05
C ASN A 319 -8.26 -3.29 -20.41
N LYS A 320 -8.26 -1.96 -20.42
CA LYS A 320 -8.11 -1.14 -21.63
C LYS A 320 -7.13 0.01 -21.38
N VAL A 321 -6.48 0.43 -22.45
CA VAL A 321 -5.63 1.63 -22.46
C VAL A 321 -6.44 2.80 -23.00
N GLU A 322 -6.46 3.90 -22.25
CA GLU A 322 -7.11 5.14 -22.64
C GLU A 322 -6.15 6.31 -22.50
N ILE A 323 -6.24 7.27 -23.42
CA ILE A 323 -5.47 8.51 -23.34
C ILE A 323 -6.21 9.47 -22.41
N ILE A 324 -5.59 9.90 -21.31
CA ILE A 324 -6.13 10.96 -20.44
C ILE A 324 -5.89 12.31 -21.11
N SER A 325 -4.64 12.58 -21.50
CA SER A 325 -4.20 13.83 -22.11
C SER A 325 -3.06 13.60 -23.11
N ASN A 326 -3.00 14.42 -24.16
CA ASN A 326 -1.87 14.49 -25.09
C ASN A 326 -0.95 15.70 -24.79
N LEU A 327 -1.14 16.38 -23.65
CA LEU A 327 -0.28 17.49 -23.25
C LEU A 327 1.10 16.98 -22.87
N SER A 328 2.08 17.25 -23.73
CA SER A 328 3.46 16.82 -23.53
C SER A 328 4.06 17.40 -22.24
N GLY A 329 4.72 16.56 -21.45
CA GLY A 329 5.43 16.97 -20.22
C GLY A 329 4.53 17.32 -19.02
N ALA A 330 3.21 17.15 -19.13
CA ALA A 330 2.28 17.42 -18.02
C ALA A 330 2.58 16.55 -16.80
N ALA A 331 2.77 17.11 -15.61
CA ALA A 331 2.94 16.32 -14.40
C ALA A 331 1.69 15.47 -14.14
N PHE A 332 1.85 14.22 -13.69
CA PHE A 332 0.74 13.38 -13.27
C PHE A 332 1.02 12.64 -11.98
N GLU A 333 -0.02 12.39 -11.20
CA GLU A 333 0.01 11.63 -9.96
C GLU A 333 -1.09 10.57 -9.97
N VAL A 334 -0.89 9.52 -9.18
CA VAL A 334 -1.86 8.42 -9.07
C VAL A 334 -2.09 8.10 -7.59
N ASN A 335 -3.36 8.06 -7.20
CA ASN A 335 -3.79 7.70 -5.86
C ASN A 335 -5.06 6.85 -5.94
N GLY A 336 -5.06 5.69 -5.27
CA GLY A 336 -6.10 4.68 -5.48
C GLY A 336 -6.25 4.33 -6.96
N ASN A 337 -7.48 4.37 -7.47
CA ASN A 337 -7.82 4.19 -8.88
C ASN A 337 -8.01 5.54 -9.65
N THR A 338 -7.48 6.63 -9.10
CA THR A 338 -7.60 7.98 -9.65
C THR A 338 -6.27 8.47 -10.22
N VAL A 339 -6.29 9.09 -11.39
CA VAL A 339 -5.13 9.76 -12.00
C VAL A 339 -5.39 11.26 -12.06
N LYS A 340 -4.47 12.07 -11.53
CA LYS A 340 -4.50 13.54 -11.62
C LYS A 340 -3.45 13.99 -12.61
N VAL A 341 -3.83 14.70 -13.66
CA VAL A 341 -2.91 15.29 -14.65
C VAL A 341 -2.99 16.81 -14.55
N GLN A 342 -1.86 17.47 -14.32
CA GLN A 342 -1.79 18.93 -14.22
C GLN A 342 -1.70 19.55 -15.62
N VAL A 343 -2.72 20.31 -16.00
CA VAL A 343 -2.79 20.98 -17.32
C VAL A 343 -2.10 22.34 -17.28
N ASN A 344 -2.30 23.09 -16.20
CA ASN A 344 -1.61 24.35 -15.92
C ASN A 344 -1.56 24.56 -14.38
N LYS A 345 -1.17 25.75 -13.91
CA LYS A 345 -1.16 26.04 -12.47
C LYS A 345 -2.59 26.03 -11.90
N GLY A 346 -2.88 25.03 -11.06
CA GLY A 346 -4.12 24.93 -10.31
C GLY A 346 -5.34 24.48 -11.11
N ASN A 347 -5.17 24.05 -12.37
CA ASN A 347 -6.19 23.33 -13.12
C ASN A 347 -5.71 21.92 -13.50
N PHE A 348 -6.59 20.94 -13.30
CA PHE A 348 -6.29 19.52 -13.39
C PHE A 348 -7.32 18.77 -14.24
N ILE A 349 -6.88 17.69 -14.86
CA ILE A 349 -7.76 16.63 -15.35
C ILE A 349 -7.66 15.47 -14.39
N PHE A 350 -8.77 15.12 -13.75
CA PHE A 350 -8.89 13.88 -13.00
C PHE A 350 -9.48 12.79 -13.89
N PHE A 351 -8.86 11.63 -13.93
CA PHE A 351 -9.43 10.42 -14.48
C PHE A 351 -9.85 9.49 -13.34
N LYS A 352 -11.12 9.09 -13.34
CA LYS A 352 -11.70 8.19 -12.33
C LYS A 352 -12.78 7.32 -12.98
N ASN A 353 -12.70 6.01 -12.79
CA ASN A 353 -13.71 5.05 -13.26
C ASN A 353 -14.09 5.19 -14.76
N GLY A 354 -13.15 5.59 -15.63
CA GLY A 354 -13.40 5.80 -17.07
C GLY A 354 -13.93 7.19 -17.45
N TYR A 355 -14.15 8.07 -16.47
CA TYR A 355 -14.61 9.45 -16.69
C TYR A 355 -13.47 10.44 -16.46
N LYS A 356 -13.53 11.56 -17.18
CA LYS A 356 -12.61 12.69 -17.03
C LYS A 356 -13.35 13.87 -16.43
N TYR A 357 -12.75 14.48 -15.40
CA TYR A 357 -13.27 15.65 -14.69
C TYR A 357 -12.26 16.78 -14.82
N GLN A 358 -12.74 17.98 -15.11
CA GLN A 358 -11.90 19.18 -15.24
C GLN A 358 -12.16 20.07 -14.04
N GLU A 359 -11.10 20.37 -13.27
CA GLU A 359 -11.16 21.13 -12.02
C GLU A 359 -10.11 22.24 -11.96
#